data_AF-A0A2V6KJM3-F1
#
_entry.id   AF-A0A2V6KJM3-F1
#
_cell.length_a   1.000
_cell.length_b   1.000
_cell.length_c   1.000
_cell.angle_alpha   90.00
_cell.angle_beta   90.00
_cell.angle_gamma   90.00
#
_symmetry.space_group_name_H-M   'P 1'
#
loop_
_entity.id
_entity.type
_entity.pdbx_description
1 polymer ?
#
loop_
_entity_poly.entity_id
_entity_poly.type
_entity_poly.pdbx_seq_one_letter_code
_entity_poly.pdbx_strand_id
1 'polypeptide(L)'
;QVVYSSMFGQVKIKADGIDAKGKPQHTEWSGKFDGKDSPVTGDPNSDARSYTKVNERTLTTTNKKSGKVTATGQIAVSADGKSRTVTINGTTAKGKKFKNVAVYDKQ
;
A
#
# COMPACT_ATOMS: atom_id res chain seq x y z
N GLN A 1 2.22 -9.64 -8.15
CA GLN A 1 3.01 -8.71 -8.98
C GLN A 1 2.56 -7.28 -8.69
N VAL A 2 3.46 -6.30 -8.77
CA VAL A 2 3.05 -4.89 -8.66
C VAL A 2 3.55 -4.06 -9.83
N VAL A 3 2.61 -3.65 -10.69
CA VAL A 3 2.89 -2.86 -11.88
C VAL A 3 2.63 -1.39 -11.55
N TYR A 4 3.63 -0.53 -11.74
CA TYR A 4 3.52 0.92 -11.69
C TYR A 4 3.54 1.45 -13.13
N SER A 5 2.42 1.94 -13.65
CA SER A 5 2.42 2.71 -14.90
C SER A 5 2.36 4.19 -14.54
N SER A 6 3.46 4.92 -14.70
CA SER A 6 3.47 6.38 -14.53
C SER A 6 3.14 7.05 -15.86
N MET A 7 1.93 7.60 -15.96
CA MET A 7 1.63 8.64 -16.95
C MET A 7 1.28 9.89 -16.12
N PHE A 8 2.07 10.96 -16.26
CA PHE A 8 1.83 12.27 -15.62
C PHE A 8 1.75 12.29 -14.08
N GLY A 9 2.64 11.57 -13.38
CA GLY A 9 2.69 11.58 -11.90
C GLY A 9 1.54 10.83 -11.21
N GLN A 10 0.61 10.29 -12.00
CA GLN A 10 -0.40 9.35 -11.55
C GLN A 10 0.17 7.94 -11.67
N VAL A 11 0.10 7.18 -10.58
CA VAL A 11 0.60 5.82 -10.51
C VAL A 11 -0.57 4.89 -10.35
N LYS A 12 -0.83 4.10 -11.40
CA LYS A 12 -1.69 2.94 -11.27
C LYS A 12 -0.86 1.85 -10.60
N ILE A 13 -1.33 1.37 -9.45
CA ILE A 13 -0.70 0.32 -8.69
C ILE A 13 -1.68 -0.83 -8.62
N LYS A 14 -1.27 -1.96 -9.19
CA LYS A 14 -1.90 -3.24 -8.94
C LYS A 14 -1.06 -3.96 -7.92
N ALA A 15 -1.62 -4.49 -6.84
CA ALA A 15 -0.87 -5.28 -5.89
C ALA A 15 -1.56 -6.60 -5.61
N ASP A 16 -0.86 -7.68 -5.95
CA ASP A 16 -1.16 -9.02 -5.42
C ASP A 16 -0.49 -9.17 -4.06
N GLY A 17 -1.28 -9.48 -3.06
CA GLY A 17 -0.82 -9.83 -1.72
C GLY A 17 -1.50 -11.08 -1.22
N ILE A 18 -1.11 -11.50 -0.02
CA ILE A 18 -1.82 -12.52 0.73
C ILE A 18 -2.49 -11.82 1.92
N ASP A 19 -3.80 -11.99 2.06
CA ASP A 19 -4.57 -11.42 3.15
C ASP A 19 -4.20 -12.07 4.50
N ALA A 20 -4.73 -11.54 5.60
CA ALA A 20 -4.46 -12.08 6.94
C ALA A 20 -4.90 -13.55 7.15
N LYS A 21 -5.65 -14.13 6.21
CA LYS A 21 -6.13 -15.52 6.23
C LYS A 21 -5.35 -16.42 5.26
N GLY A 22 -4.25 -15.94 4.69
CA GLY A 22 -3.48 -16.72 3.72
C GLY A 22 -4.09 -16.74 2.32
N LYS A 23 -5.13 -15.94 2.04
CA LYS A 23 -5.78 -15.92 0.74
C LYS A 23 -5.13 -14.91 -0.20
N PRO A 24 -4.87 -15.29 -1.47
CA PRO A 24 -4.42 -14.32 -2.46
C PRO A 24 -5.47 -13.22 -2.63
N GLN A 25 -5.01 -11.99 -2.65
CA GLN A 25 -5.82 -10.80 -2.80
C GLN A 25 -5.20 -9.93 -3.88
N HIS A 26 -6.01 -9.56 -4.88
CA HIS A 26 -5.64 -8.55 -5.87
C HIS A 26 -6.27 -7.22 -5.49
N THR A 27 -5.46 -6.18 -5.35
CA THR A 27 -5.92 -4.81 -5.11
C THR A 27 -5.48 -3.92 -6.25
N GLU A 28 -6.39 -3.13 -6.79
CA GLU A 28 -6.06 -2.11 -7.77
C GLU A 28 -6.41 -0.74 -7.20
N TRP A 29 -5.49 0.20 -7.33
CA TRP A 29 -5.81 1.60 -7.10
C TRP A 29 -4.95 2.48 -8.00
N SER A 30 -5.47 3.67 -8.30
CA SER A 30 -4.71 4.71 -9.00
C SER A 30 -4.53 5.87 -8.03
N GLY A 31 -3.29 6.18 -7.69
CA GLY A 31 -2.98 7.21 -6.71
C GLY A 31 -1.91 8.18 -7.20
N LYS A 32 -1.75 9.27 -6.47
CA LYS A 32 -0.58 10.16 -6.56
C LYS A 32 0.17 10.09 -5.23
N PHE A 33 1.45 10.44 -5.24
CA PHE A 33 2.26 10.57 -4.02
C PHE A 33 2.06 11.94 -3.35
N ASP A 34 0.81 12.44 -3.34
CA ASP A 34 0.43 13.79 -2.87
C ASP A 34 -0.23 13.79 -1.48
N GLY A 35 -0.28 12.62 -0.82
CA GLY A 35 -0.92 12.43 0.48
C GLY A 35 -2.44 12.44 0.44
N LYS A 36 -3.08 12.55 -0.73
CA LYS A 36 -4.54 12.56 -0.85
C LYS A 36 -5.10 11.14 -0.89
N ASP A 37 -6.25 10.98 -0.26
CA ASP A 37 -6.96 9.71 -0.24
C ASP A 37 -7.47 9.38 -1.64
N SER A 38 -7.02 8.24 -2.17
CA SER A 38 -7.45 7.67 -3.43
C SER A 38 -8.37 6.48 -3.17
N PRO A 39 -9.49 6.33 -3.90
CA PRO A 39 -10.39 5.19 -3.71
C PRO A 39 -9.68 3.88 -4.06
N VAL A 40 -9.93 2.85 -3.24
CA VAL A 40 -9.40 1.49 -3.43
C VAL A 40 -10.57 0.55 -3.74
N THR A 41 -10.40 -0.29 -4.75
CA THR A 41 -11.35 -1.34 -5.09
C THR A 41 -10.73 -2.73 -4.89
N GLY A 42 -11.55 -3.71 -4.54
CA GLY A 42 -11.09 -5.09 -4.30
C GLY A 42 -10.47 -5.34 -2.92
N ASP A 43 -10.44 -4.33 -2.03
CA ASP A 43 -9.98 -4.51 -0.65
C ASP A 43 -11.16 -4.53 0.35
N PRO A 44 -11.45 -5.67 1.02
CA PRO A 44 -12.50 -5.70 2.03
C PRO A 44 -12.13 -4.86 3.27
N ASN A 45 -10.85 -4.59 3.51
CA ASN A 45 -10.35 -3.93 4.73
C ASN A 45 -10.11 -2.42 4.57
N SER A 46 -10.10 -1.89 3.34
CA SER A 46 -9.99 -0.44 3.09
C SER A 46 -10.75 -0.01 1.85
N ASP A 47 -11.35 1.18 1.90
CA ASP A 47 -12.03 1.83 0.75
C ASP A 47 -11.26 3.05 0.24
N ALA A 48 -10.28 3.53 0.99
CA ALA A 48 -9.39 4.62 0.58
C ALA A 48 -7.94 4.36 1.01
N ARG A 49 -7.00 4.86 0.21
CA ARG A 49 -5.57 4.80 0.48
C ARG A 49 -4.87 6.07 0.02
N SER A 50 -4.01 6.62 0.87
CA SER A 50 -3.14 7.76 0.55
C SER A 50 -1.67 7.34 0.58
N TYR A 51 -0.86 8.01 -0.23
CA TYR A 51 0.59 7.86 -0.25
C TYR A 51 1.27 9.21 -0.15
N THR A 52 2.25 9.32 0.75
CA THR A 52 3.04 10.53 0.93
C THR A 52 4.51 10.21 0.66
N LYS A 53 5.16 11.00 -0.19
CA LYS A 53 6.61 10.90 -0.39
C LYS A 53 7.33 11.51 0.80
N VAL A 54 8.14 10.70 1.49
CA VAL A 54 9.00 11.17 2.59
C VAL A 54 10.35 11.62 2.04
N ASN A 55 10.94 10.82 1.15
CA ASN A 55 12.16 11.13 0.42
C ASN A 55 12.22 10.35 -0.90
N GLU A 56 13.33 10.38 -1.61
CA GLU A 56 13.49 9.72 -2.92
C GLU A 56 13.23 8.21 -2.91
N ARG A 57 13.51 7.53 -1.79
CA ARG A 57 13.40 6.07 -1.66
C ARG A 57 12.37 5.62 -0.61
N THR A 58 11.68 6.55 0.02
CA THR A 58 10.76 6.25 1.13
C THR A 58 9.41 6.92 0.90
N LEU A 59 8.36 6.12 0.98
CA LEU A 59 6.97 6.56 0.98
C LEU A 59 6.29 6.11 2.27
N THR A 60 5.31 6.86 2.74
CA THR A 60 4.35 6.38 3.74
C THR A 60 3.01 6.14 3.08
N THR A 61 2.22 5.23 3.66
CA THR A 61 0.87 4.94 3.21
C THR A 61 -0.10 4.93 4.38
N THR A 62 -1.32 5.38 4.13
CA THR A 62 -2.43 5.33 5.08
C THR A 62 -3.60 4.67 4.40
N ASN A 63 -4.15 3.62 5.02
CA ASN A 63 -5.37 2.96 4.59
C ASN A 63 -6.52 3.38 5.49
N LYS A 64 -7.66 3.69 4.88
CA LYS A 64 -8.89 4.06 5.58
C LYS A 64 -10.02 3.13 5.18
N LYS A 65 -10.93 2.93 6.13
CA LYS A 65 -12.23 2.28 5.93
C LYS A 65 -13.29 3.20 6.51
N SER A 66 -14.25 3.62 5.69
CA SER A 66 -15.35 4.49 6.11
C SER A 66 -14.85 5.76 6.83
N GLY A 67 -13.79 6.37 6.29
CA GLY A 67 -13.15 7.57 6.84
C GLY A 67 -12.22 7.35 8.04
N LYS A 68 -12.17 6.15 8.62
CA LYS A 68 -11.29 5.83 9.77
C LYS A 68 -10.00 5.18 9.30
N VAL A 69 -8.86 5.61 9.86
CA VAL A 69 -7.56 4.99 9.60
C VAL A 69 -7.55 3.58 10.18
N THR A 70 -7.39 2.57 9.33
CA THR A 70 -7.31 1.16 9.73
C THR A 70 -5.88 0.66 9.74
N ALA A 71 -5.02 1.20 8.88
CA ALA A 71 -3.60 0.86 8.83
C ALA A 71 -2.75 2.02 8.32
N THR A 72 -1.50 2.04 8.74
CA THR A 72 -0.45 2.92 8.22
C THR A 72 0.76 2.07 7.86
N GLY A 73 1.62 2.59 6.99
CA GLY A 73 2.84 1.87 6.65
C GLY A 73 3.89 2.71 5.99
N GLN A 74 5.03 2.07 5.79
CA GLN A 74 6.20 2.63 5.14
C GLN A 74 6.63 1.70 4.01
N ILE A 75 6.93 2.29 2.87
CA ILE A 75 7.52 1.64 1.72
C ILE A 75 8.93 2.20 1.58
N ALA A 76 9.93 1.33 1.69
CA ALA A 76 11.32 1.67 1.44
C ALA A 76 11.81 0.92 0.20
N VAL A 77 12.36 1.65 -0.76
CA VAL A 77 13.03 1.08 -1.94
C VAL A 77 14.51 0.90 -1.58
N SER A 78 15.08 -0.24 -1.94
CA SER A 78 16.51 -0.53 -1.71
C SER A 78 17.41 0.47 -2.44
N ALA A 79 18.65 0.63 -1.97
CA ALA A 79 19.59 1.59 -2.55
C ALA A 79 19.86 1.32 -4.04
N ASP A 80 19.89 0.05 -4.43
CA ASP A 80 20.06 -0.43 -5.79
C ASP A 80 18.78 -0.38 -6.64
N GLY A 81 17.63 -0.02 -6.05
CA GLY A 81 16.34 0.07 -6.73
C GLY A 81 15.76 -1.28 -7.20
N LYS A 82 16.36 -2.40 -6.79
CA LYS A 82 15.97 -3.75 -7.22
C LYS A 82 14.89 -4.36 -6.36
N SER A 83 14.73 -3.92 -5.12
CA SER A 83 13.69 -4.42 -4.22
C SER A 83 13.00 -3.28 -3.49
N ARG A 84 11.84 -3.58 -2.94
CA ARG A 84 11.17 -2.69 -2.00
C ARG A 84 10.59 -3.49 -0.84
N THR A 85 10.67 -2.90 0.35
CA THR A 85 10.11 -3.41 1.57
C THR A 85 8.91 -2.57 1.96
N VAL A 86 7.77 -3.23 2.16
CA VAL A 86 6.52 -2.63 2.61
C VAL A 86 6.26 -3.11 4.03
N THR A 87 6.27 -2.19 4.99
CA THR A 87 5.89 -2.47 6.38
C THR A 87 4.56 -1.80 6.68
N ILE A 88 3.54 -2.58 7.02
CA ILE A 88 2.20 -2.10 7.38
C ILE A 88 1.94 -2.43 8.84
N ASN A 89 1.48 -1.45 9.61
CA ASN A 89 0.95 -1.63 10.95
C ASN A 89 -0.51 -1.20 10.93
N GLY A 90 -1.39 -2.00 11.52
CA GLY A 90 -2.80 -1.65 11.51
C GLY A 90 -3.58 -2.35 12.60
N THR A 91 -4.87 -2.07 12.61
CA THR A 91 -5.84 -2.67 13.51
C THR A 91 -6.90 -3.35 12.66
N THR A 92 -7.13 -4.63 12.91
CA THR A 92 -8.22 -5.38 12.26
C THR A 92 -9.58 -4.82 12.68
N ALA A 93 -10.64 -5.14 11.94
CA ALA A 93 -12.01 -4.78 12.32
C ALA A 93 -12.40 -5.25 13.74
N LYS A 94 -11.73 -6.29 14.27
CA LYS A 94 -11.94 -6.81 15.63
C LYS A 94 -11.07 -6.12 16.70
N GLY A 95 -10.40 -5.01 16.37
CA GLY A 95 -9.54 -4.27 17.31
C GLY A 95 -8.15 -4.88 17.54
N LYS A 96 -7.82 -6.02 16.91
CA LYS A 96 -6.50 -6.66 17.06
C LYS A 96 -5.46 -5.92 16.22
N LYS A 97 -4.36 -5.48 16.84
CA LYS A 97 -3.20 -4.91 16.14
C LYS A 97 -2.47 -5.99 15.34
N PHE A 98 -1.96 -5.63 14.17
CA PHE A 98 -1.12 -6.48 13.35
C PHE A 98 0.04 -5.69 12.75
N LYS A 99 1.12 -6.40 12.43
CA LYS A 99 2.24 -5.91 11.65
C LYS A 99 2.48 -6.88 10.50
N ASN A 100 2.63 -6.34 9.30
CA ASN A 100 2.96 -7.11 8.10
C ASN A 100 4.19 -6.49 7.45
N VAL A 101 5.15 -7.33 7.05
CA VAL A 101 6.35 -6.93 6.30
C VAL A 101 6.39 -7.77 5.04
N ALA A 102 6.35 -7.11 3.88
CA ALA A 102 6.42 -7.76 2.59
C ALA A 102 7.57 -7.17 1.78
N VAL A 103 8.43 -8.04 1.23
CA VAL A 103 9.52 -7.66 0.35
C VAL A 103 9.15 -8.05 -1.07
N TYR A 104 9.30 -7.12 -2.00
CA TYR A 104 9.00 -7.32 -3.41
C TYR A 104 10.24 -7.01 -4.23
N ASP A 105 10.64 -7.97 -5.06
CA ASP A 105 11.67 -7.74 -6.06
C ASP A 105 11.06 -7.14 -7.33
N LYS A 106 11.84 -6.27 -7.97
CA LYS A 106 11.54 -5.71 -9.27
C LYS A 106 11.84 -6.77 -10.32
N GLN A 107 10.79 -7.30 -10.95
CA GLN A 107 10.92 -8.09 -12.19
C GLN A 107 11.19 -7.18 -13.38
#